data_AF-A0A1B2HFI6-F1
#
_entry.id   AF-A0A1B2HFI6-F1
#
_cell.length_a   1.000
_cell.length_b   1.000
_cell.length_c   1.000
_cell.angle_alpha   90.00
_cell.angle_beta   90.00
_cell.angle_gamma   90.00
#
_symmetry.space_group_name_H-M   'P 1'
#
loop_
_entity.id
_entity.type
_entity.pdbx_description
1 polymer ?
#
loop_
_entity_poly.entity_id
_entity_poly.type
_entity_poly.pdbx_seq_one_letter_code
_entity_poly.pdbx_strand_id
1 'polypeptide(L)' 'MAEQEPQTADGDDDAEKRRRRRRLAEVFGDVLPETTSDERGGEAGGDREAWYRENRPPHHGG' A
#
# COMPACT_ATOMS: atom_id res chain seq x y z
N MET A 1 -40.54 -31.30 -8.85
CA MET A 1 -39.82 -30.18 -8.23
C MET A 1 -38.35 -30.54 -8.32
N ALA A 2 -37.55 -29.81 -9.11
CA ALA A 2 -36.11 -30.00 -9.17
C ALA A 2 -35.49 -28.84 -8.41
N GLU A 3 -34.92 -29.12 -7.25
CA GLU A 3 -34.19 -28.16 -6.44
C GLU A 3 -32.84 -27.91 -7.12
N GLN A 4 -32.60 -26.67 -7.54
CA GLN A 4 -31.31 -26.27 -8.11
C GLN A 4 -30.35 -26.02 -6.95
N GLU A 5 -29.29 -26.82 -6.85
CA GLU A 5 -28.21 -26.57 -5.90
C GLU A 5 -27.43 -25.30 -6.28
N PRO A 6 -27.11 -24.39 -5.34
CA PRO A 6 -26.36 -23.17 -5.65
C PRO A 6 -24.89 -23.51 -5.93
N GLN A 7 -24.49 -23.39 -7.19
CA GLN A 7 -23.12 -23.61 -7.63
C GLN A 7 -22.24 -22.37 -7.35
N THR A 8 -21.29 -22.54 -6.42
CA THR A 8 -19.92 -21.97 -6.39
C THR A 8 -19.74 -20.48 -6.73
N ALA A 9 -20.01 -19.59 -5.78
CA ALA A 9 -19.50 -18.20 -5.79
C ALA A 9 -18.09 -18.09 -5.18
N ASP A 10 -17.72 -18.98 -4.25
CA ASP A 10 -16.47 -18.90 -3.47
C ASP A 10 -15.18 -19.00 -4.31
N GLY A 11 -15.21 -19.71 -5.44
CA GLY A 11 -14.01 -19.95 -6.27
C GLY A 11 -13.52 -18.70 -7.03
N ASP A 12 -14.45 -17.84 -7.44
CA ASP A 12 -14.13 -16.60 -8.15
C ASP A 12 -13.61 -15.52 -7.20
N ASP A 13 -14.18 -15.45 -5.98
CA ASP A 13 -13.72 -14.55 -4.91
C ASP A 13 -12.28 -14.86 -4.49
N ASP A 14 -11.93 -16.14 -4.36
CA ASP A 14 -10.56 -16.56 -4.05
C ASP A 14 -9.57 -16.16 -5.15
N ALA A 15 -9.97 -16.26 -6.41
CA ALA A 15 -9.13 -15.85 -7.53
C ALA A 15 -8.91 -14.33 -7.55
N GLU A 16 -9.93 -13.53 -7.24
CA GLU A 16 -9.80 -12.08 -7.12
C GLU A 16 -8.88 -11.69 -5.97
N LYS A 17 -9.07 -12.31 -4.80
CA LYS A 17 -8.27 -12.07 -3.59
C LYS A 17 -6.78 -12.36 -3.82
N ARG A 18 -6.48 -13.44 -4.56
CA ARG A 18 -5.10 -13.78 -4.98
C ARG A 18 -4.52 -12.73 -5.92
N ARG A 19 -5.27 -12.25 -6.91
CA ARG A 19 -4.82 -11.18 -7.83
C ARG A 19 -4.57 -9.87 -7.09
N ARG A 20 -5.43 -9.51 -6.13
CA ARG A 20 -5.25 -8.32 -5.28
C ARG A 20 -3.99 -8.43 -4.43
N ARG A 21 -3.77 -9.58 -3.80
CA ARG A 21 -2.54 -9.83 -3.01
C ARG A 21 -1.28 -9.70 -3.86
N ARG A 22 -1.27 -10.24 -5.08
CA ARG A 22 -0.13 -10.11 -6.01
C ARG A 22 0.18 -8.67 -6.38
N ARG A 23 -0.83 -7.85 -6.69
CA ARG A 23 -0.65 -6.41 -6.99
C ARG A 23 -0.10 -5.63 -5.80
N LEU A 24 -0.55 -5.94 -4.58
CA LEU A 24 -0.01 -5.31 -3.38
C LEU A 24 1.45 -5.71 -3.15
N ALA A 25 1.80 -6.99 -3.34
CA ALA A 25 3.16 -7.47 -3.17
C ALA A 25 4.14 -6.89 -4.21
N GLU A 26 3.67 -6.54 -5.41
CA GLU A 26 4.48 -5.84 -6.41
C GLU A 26 4.92 -4.44 -5.95
N VAL A 27 4.10 -3.75 -5.16
CA VAL A 27 4.38 -2.39 -4.67
C VAL A 27 5.09 -2.42 -3.31
N PHE A 28 4.64 -3.29 -2.41
CA PHE A 28 5.02 -3.28 -1.00
C PHE A 28 5.94 -4.43 -0.58
N GLY A 29 6.17 -5.39 -1.48
CA GLY A 29 6.80 -6.66 -1.13
C GLY A 29 5.83 -7.63 -0.42
N ASP A 30 6.31 -8.85 -0.20
CA ASP A 30 5.62 -9.92 0.51
C ASP A 30 5.97 -9.96 2.01
N VAL A 31 7.10 -9.37 2.39
CA VAL A 31 7.60 -9.27 3.77
C VAL A 31 7.63 -7.81 4.21
N LEU A 32 6.93 -7.52 5.31
CA LEU A 32 7.06 -6.22 5.97
C LEU A 32 8.39 -6.17 6.72
N PRO A 33 9.13 -5.05 6.65
CA PRO A 33 10.36 -4.90 7.43
C PRO A 33 10.07 -4.98 8.93
N GLU A 34 11.03 -5.51 9.70
CA GLU A 34 10.93 -5.70 11.15
C GLU A 34 10.86 -4.38 11.93
N THR A 35 11.24 -3.29 11.27
CA THR A 35 11.31 -1.94 11.82
C THR A 35 10.55 -0.97 10.94
N THR A 36 9.97 0.07 11.52
CA THR A 36 9.34 1.14 10.76
C THR A 36 10.37 2.16 10.26
N SER A 37 9.96 3.08 9.39
CA SER A 37 10.86 4.10 8.85
C SER A 37 11.34 5.08 9.93
N ASP A 38 10.54 5.34 10.95
CA ASP A 38 10.88 6.19 12.10
C ASP A 38 11.87 5.51 13.05
N GLU A 39 11.77 4.19 13.24
CA GLU A 39 12.67 3.40 14.07
C GLU A 39 14.07 3.21 13.44
N ARG A 40 14.15 3.06 12.11
CA ARG A 40 15.42 2.82 11.42
C ARG A 40 16.39 4.00 11.44
N GLY A 41 15.96 5.19 11.88
CA GLY A 41 16.82 6.37 12.00
C GLY A 41 17.52 6.77 10.69
N GLY A 42 17.01 6.32 9.54
CA GLY A 42 17.62 6.56 8.23
C GLY A 42 17.51 8.02 7.83
N GLU A 43 18.59 8.58 7.26
CA GLU A 43 18.56 9.86 6.58
C GLU A 43 17.38 9.88 5.61
N ALA A 44 16.37 10.71 5.91
CA ALA A 44 15.34 11.06 4.96
C ALA A 44 16.08 11.60 3.73
N GLY A 45 16.16 10.79 2.67
CA GLY A 45 17.01 11.07 1.52
C GLY A 45 16.67 12.43 0.95
N GLY A 46 17.66 13.32 0.95
CA GLY A 46 17.56 14.67 0.38
C GLY A 46 17.51 15.78 1.43
N ASP A 47 17.93 16.96 1.00
CA ASP A 47 17.88 18.19 1.79
C ASP A 47 16.43 18.50 2.17
N ARG A 48 16.05 18.17 3.42
CA ARG A 48 14.71 18.42 3.98
C ARG A 48 14.29 19.88 3.83
N GLU A 49 15.24 20.79 3.91
CA GLU A 49 14.99 22.23 3.75
C GLU A 49 14.66 22.57 2.29
N ALA A 50 15.33 21.94 1.31
CA ALA A 50 15.01 22.10 -0.10
C ALA A 50 13.59 21.59 -0.42
N TRP A 51 13.23 20.39 0.08
CA TRP A 51 11.87 19.86 -0.08
C TRP A 51 10.82 20.78 0.54
N TYR A 52 11.09 21.30 1.74
CA TYR A 52 10.18 22.22 2.42
C TYR A 52 9.96 23.49 1.59
N ARG A 53 11.02 24.11 1.05
CA ARG A 53 10.89 25.32 0.22
C ARG A 53 10.10 25.09 -1.05
N GLU A 54 10.23 23.93 -1.68
CA GLU A 54 9.50 23.57 -2.89
C GLU A 54 8.02 23.25 -2.64
N ASN A 55 7.68 22.69 -1.47
CA ASN A 55 6.34 22.19 -1.16
C ASN A 55 5.56 23.04 -0.15
N ARG A 56 6.15 24.12 0.35
CA ARG A 56 5.53 24.98 1.36
C ARG A 56 4.32 25.72 0.78
N PRO A 57 3.15 25.69 1.46
CA PRO A 57 1.98 26.45 1.03
C PRO A 57 2.25 27.96 0.92
N PRO A 58 1.58 28.66 -0.02
CA PRO A 58 1.84 30.07 -0.32
C PRO A 58 1.67 31.01 0.88
N HIS A 59 0.84 30.67 1.86
CA HIS A 59 0.55 31.51 3.03
C HIS A 59 1.52 31.35 4.21
N HIS A 60 2.48 30.45 4.11
CA HIS A 60 3.18 29.92 5.27
C HIS A 60 4.39 30.78 5.75
N GLY A 61 4.43 32.06 5.38
CA GLY A 61 5.63 32.93 5.42
C GLY A 61 5.28 34.40 5.56
N GLY A 62 4.40 34.70 6.52
CA GLY A 62 4.25 36.06 7.03
C GLY A 62 5.49 36.52 7.78
#